data_AF-A0AA35W3Z5-F1
#
_entry.id   AF-A0AA35W3Z5-F1
#
_cell.length_a   1.000
_cell.length_b   1.000
_cell.length_c   1.000
_cell.angle_alpha   90.00
_cell.angle_beta   90.00
_cell.angle_gamma   90.00
#
_symmetry.space_group_name_H-M   'P 1'
#
loop_
_entity.id
_entity.type
_entity.pdbx_description
1 polymer ?
#
loop_
_entity_poly.entity_id
_entity_poly.type
_entity_poly.pdbx_seq_one_letter_code
_entity_poly.pdbx_strand_id
1 'polypeptide(L)'
;MAFAGLLFPILGYFFIALWGLLGLLKVAVTILTHPFTALKKTTREIPPACLLDPALGSHEYVTANGLKFHCVCAGDTSKPLMLLLHGFPEFWFSWRHQLKAFSKDYHVVAVDMRGYGDSDKPDGVASYTLDKLGKDIADLIPALGYSACVLVGHDWGGAVAW
;
A
#
# COMPACT_ATOMS: atom_id res chain seq x y z
N MET A 1 -55.46 -8.15 8.69
CA MET A 1 -54.19 -7.58 9.20
C MET A 1 -52.92 -8.12 8.52
N ALA A 2 -52.97 -9.10 7.59
CA ALA A 2 -51.76 -9.67 6.97
C ALA A 2 -51.21 -8.90 5.74
N PHE A 3 -52.00 -8.05 5.08
CA PHE A 3 -51.60 -7.38 3.84
C PHE A 3 -50.59 -6.22 4.02
N ALA A 4 -50.56 -5.59 5.20
CA ALA A 4 -49.65 -4.46 5.46
C ALA A 4 -48.19 -4.90 5.68
N GLY A 5 -47.96 -6.14 6.14
CA GLY A 5 -46.61 -6.65 6.47
C GLY A 5 -45.74 -6.99 5.26
N LEU A 6 -46.35 -7.29 4.10
CA LEU A 6 -45.63 -7.62 2.86
C LEU A 6 -45.33 -6.39 1.99
N LEU A 7 -46.06 -5.29 2.17
CA LEU A 7 -45.91 -4.09 1.34
C LEU A 7 -44.56 -3.39 1.57
N PHE A 8 -44.12 -3.33 2.82
CA PHE A 8 -42.85 -2.69 3.22
C PHE A 8 -41.61 -3.36 2.58
N PRO A 9 -41.40 -4.68 2.68
CA PRO A 9 -40.27 -5.33 2.03
C PRO A 9 -40.34 -5.23 0.49
N ILE A 10 -41.54 -5.32 -0.11
CA ILE A 10 -41.72 -5.17 -1.56
C ILE A 10 -41.28 -3.77 -2.03
N LEU A 11 -41.67 -2.71 -1.32
CA LEU A 11 -41.23 -1.35 -1.61
C LEU A 11 -39.72 -1.18 -1.42
N GLY A 12 -39.14 -1.82 -0.39
CA GLY A 12 -37.70 -1.84 -0.16
C GLY A 12 -36.93 -2.50 -1.30
N TYR A 13 -37.34 -3.69 -1.74
CA TYR A 13 -36.73 -4.38 -2.87
C TYR A 13 -36.90 -3.62 -4.17
N PHE A 14 -38.06 -3.01 -4.41
CA PHE A 14 -38.29 -2.15 -5.56
C PHE A 14 -37.34 -0.94 -5.55
N PHE A 15 -37.15 -0.29 -4.40
CA PHE A 15 -36.24 0.85 -4.28
C PHE A 15 -34.79 0.43 -4.53
N ILE A 16 -34.34 -0.70 -3.96
CA ILE A 16 -33.00 -1.25 -4.22
C ILE A 16 -32.81 -1.56 -5.71
N ALA A 17 -33.78 -2.22 -6.34
CA ALA A 17 -33.72 -2.56 -7.76
C ALA A 17 -33.72 -1.31 -8.65
N LEU A 18 -34.54 -0.30 -8.34
CA LEU A 18 -34.61 0.95 -9.07
C LEU A 18 -33.28 1.73 -8.99
N TRP A 19 -32.71 1.90 -7.79
CA TRP A 19 -31.43 2.60 -7.63
C TRP A 19 -30.25 1.80 -8.20
N GLY A 20 -30.28 0.47 -8.10
CA GLY A 20 -29.32 -0.39 -8.77
C GLY A 20 -29.35 -0.22 -10.29
N LEU A 21 -30.56 -0.23 -10.89
CA LEU A 21 -30.74 -0.03 -12.33
C LEU A 21 -30.31 1.38 -12.77
N LEU A 22 -30.67 2.42 -12.02
CA LEU A 22 -30.24 3.80 -12.29
C LEU A 22 -28.72 3.95 -12.18
N GLY A 23 -28.09 3.27 -11.21
CA GLY A 23 -26.63 3.20 -11.07
C GLY A 23 -25.96 2.53 -12.28
N LEU A 24 -26.47 1.37 -12.70
CA LEU A 24 -25.99 0.66 -13.89
C LEU A 24 -26.18 1.49 -15.16
N LEU A 25 -27.33 2.16 -15.33
CA LEU A 25 -27.59 3.04 -16.45
C LEU A 25 -26.61 4.20 -16.48
N LYS A 26 -26.32 4.83 -15.33
CA LYS A 26 -25.32 5.91 -15.23
C LYS A 26 -23.91 5.43 -15.60
N VAL A 27 -23.52 4.24 -15.17
CA VAL A 27 -22.24 3.63 -15.54
C VAL A 27 -22.20 3.35 -17.04
N ALA A 28 -23.25 2.74 -17.60
CA ALA A 28 -23.34 2.46 -19.03
C ALA A 28 -23.29 3.73 -19.89
N VAL A 29 -24.07 4.76 -19.53
CA VAL A 29 -24.02 6.08 -20.19
C VAL A 29 -22.62 6.65 -20.09
N THR A 30 -21.98 6.60 -18.92
CA THR A 30 -20.61 7.11 -18.73
C THR A 30 -19.59 6.36 -19.60
N ILE A 31 -19.68 5.05 -19.70
CA ILE A 31 -18.80 4.24 -20.57
C ILE A 31 -19.06 4.55 -22.05
N LEU A 32 -20.32 4.71 -22.46
CA LEU A 32 -20.70 4.99 -23.84
C LEU A 32 -20.34 6.40 -24.30
N THR A 33 -20.51 7.40 -23.43
CA THR A 33 -20.23 8.81 -23.76
C THR A 33 -18.79 9.19 -23.49
N HIS A 34 -18.15 8.58 -22.49
CA HIS A 34 -16.83 8.95 -21.96
C HIS A 34 -15.92 7.71 -21.76
N PRO A 35 -15.74 6.85 -22.79
CA PRO A 35 -15.10 5.52 -22.64
C PRO A 35 -13.68 5.57 -22.10
N PHE A 36 -12.95 6.66 -22.34
CA PHE A 36 -11.56 6.83 -21.90
C PHE A 36 -11.41 7.71 -20.65
N THR A 37 -12.48 8.34 -20.18
CA THR A 37 -12.43 9.26 -19.02
C THR A 37 -12.53 8.49 -17.70
N ALA A 38 -13.29 7.39 -17.67
CA ALA A 38 -13.34 6.48 -16.51
C ALA A 38 -12.01 5.76 -16.25
N LEU A 39 -11.16 5.65 -17.28
CA LEU A 39 -9.83 5.03 -17.22
C LEU A 39 -8.69 6.06 -17.25
N LYS A 40 -9.00 7.36 -17.25
CA LYS A 40 -7.98 8.41 -17.31
C LYS A 40 -7.23 8.44 -15.99
N LYS A 41 -6.07 7.77 -15.96
CA LYS A 41 -5.12 7.83 -14.85
C LYS A 41 -4.78 9.30 -14.60
N THR A 42 -5.24 9.84 -13.47
CA THR A 42 -4.80 11.17 -13.04
C THR A 42 -3.37 11.03 -12.53
N THR A 43 -2.42 11.63 -13.24
CA THR A 43 -1.05 11.79 -12.74
C THR A 43 -1.03 12.95 -11.76
N ARG A 44 -0.53 12.71 -10.55
CA ARG A 44 -0.22 13.78 -9.60
C ARG A 44 1.27 14.03 -9.71
N GLU A 45 1.66 15.16 -10.26
CA GLU A 45 3.08 15.53 -10.39
C GLU A 45 3.69 15.95 -9.06
N ILE A 46 2.87 16.59 -8.20
CA ILE A 46 3.30 17.04 -6.89
C ILE A 46 2.77 16.04 -5.85
N PRO A 47 3.65 15.38 -5.07
CA PRO A 47 3.21 14.51 -4.00
C PRO A 47 2.46 15.32 -2.93
N PRO A 48 1.43 14.75 -2.28
CA PRO A 48 0.79 15.41 -1.15
C PRO A 48 1.80 15.83 -0.07
N ALA A 49 1.63 17.01 0.52
CA ALA A 49 2.58 17.56 1.48
C ALA A 49 2.83 16.64 2.69
N CYS A 50 1.87 15.81 3.08
CA CYS A 50 2.04 14.84 4.16
C CYS A 50 3.11 13.77 3.86
N LEU A 51 3.41 13.50 2.59
CA LEU A 51 4.48 12.57 2.19
C LEU A 51 5.87 13.21 2.29
N LEU A 52 5.94 14.53 2.45
CA LEU A 52 7.18 15.30 2.57
C LEU A 52 7.40 15.80 4.02
N ASP A 53 6.60 15.34 4.99
CA ASP A 53 6.74 15.73 6.39
C ASP A 53 8.08 15.19 6.95
N PRO A 54 9.06 16.06 7.24
CA PRO A 54 10.36 15.62 7.73
C PRO A 54 10.28 14.96 9.11
N ALA A 55 9.17 15.13 9.84
CA ALA A 55 8.95 14.43 11.10
C ALA A 55 8.68 12.93 10.93
N LEU A 56 8.50 12.44 9.69
CA LEU A 56 8.32 11.03 9.39
C LEU A 56 9.62 10.29 9.10
N GLY A 57 10.69 11.00 8.75
CA GLY A 57 11.99 10.42 8.43
C GLY A 57 12.66 11.01 7.20
N SER A 58 13.83 10.48 6.86
CA SER A 58 14.54 10.74 5.60
C SER A 58 14.12 9.75 4.52
N HIS A 59 13.93 10.23 3.30
CA HIS A 59 13.74 9.38 2.13
C HIS A 59 15.10 8.91 1.63
N GLU A 60 15.27 7.59 1.55
CA GLU A 60 16.52 6.94 1.16
C GLU A 60 16.27 5.89 0.09
N TYR A 61 17.31 5.61 -0.70
CA TYR A 61 17.26 4.62 -1.76
C TYR A 61 18.36 3.59 -1.54
N VAL A 62 17.96 2.33 -1.40
CA VAL A 62 18.85 1.22 -1.10
C VAL A 62 18.80 0.23 -2.23
N THR A 63 19.96 -0.16 -2.74
CA THR A 63 20.05 -1.19 -3.77
C THR A 63 20.24 -2.55 -3.11
N ALA A 64 19.32 -3.48 -3.36
CA ALA A 64 19.37 -4.85 -2.86
C ALA A 64 18.77 -5.81 -3.91
N ASN A 65 19.28 -7.05 -3.98
CA ASN A 65 18.82 -8.06 -4.96
C ASN A 65 18.72 -7.54 -6.41
N GLY A 66 19.62 -6.61 -6.80
CA GLY A 66 19.63 -5.99 -8.13
C GLY A 66 18.52 -4.96 -8.40
N LEU A 67 17.76 -4.55 -7.38
CA LEU A 67 16.69 -3.57 -7.45
C LEU A 67 16.95 -2.39 -6.53
N LYS A 68 16.40 -1.23 -6.89
CA LYS A 68 16.35 -0.04 -6.04
C LYS A 68 15.06 -0.07 -5.21
N PHE A 69 15.21 -0.02 -3.89
CA PHE A 69 14.12 0.15 -2.94
C PHE A 69 14.11 1.56 -2.38
N HIS A 70 12.94 2.18 -2.37
CA HIS A 70 12.70 3.40 -1.63
C HIS A 70 12.33 3.07 -0.18
N CYS A 71 12.95 3.77 0.75
CA CYS A 71 12.75 3.62 2.18
C CYS A 71 12.53 4.98 2.83
N VAL A 72 11.71 5.01 3.88
CA VAL A 72 11.67 6.14 4.82
C VAL A 72 12.27 5.70 6.15
N CYS A 73 13.37 6.35 6.52
CA CYS A 73 14.21 6.01 7.65
C CYS A 73 14.03 7.02 8.79
N ALA A 74 13.87 6.54 10.02
CA ALA A 74 13.77 7.40 11.20
C ALA A 74 14.53 6.78 12.38
N GLY A 75 15.14 7.63 13.20
CA GLY A 75 15.95 7.19 14.33
C GLY A 75 17.45 7.11 14.01
N ASP A 76 18.24 6.72 15.01
CA ASP A 76 19.70 6.68 14.93
C ASP A 76 20.17 5.33 14.34
N THR A 77 21.02 5.35 13.33
CA THR A 77 21.52 4.15 12.64
C THR A 77 22.38 3.24 13.52
N SER A 78 22.89 3.70 14.67
CA SER A 78 23.58 2.85 15.65
C SER A 78 22.64 1.94 16.45
N LYS A 79 21.32 2.18 16.40
CA LYS A 79 20.30 1.39 17.12
C LYS A 79 19.88 0.15 16.32
N PRO A 80 19.26 -0.85 16.98
CA PRO A 80 18.74 -2.02 16.27
C PRO A 80 17.77 -1.64 15.15
N LEU A 81 17.84 -2.37 14.03
CA LEU A 81 16.94 -2.18 12.90
C LEU A 81 15.54 -2.71 13.21
N MET A 82 14.53 -1.91 12.91
CA MET A 82 13.14 -2.33 12.78
C MET A 82 12.68 -2.09 11.34
N LEU A 83 12.43 -3.16 10.60
CA LEU A 83 12.04 -3.10 9.19
C LEU A 83 10.54 -3.34 9.05
N LEU A 84 9.83 -2.41 8.41
CA LEU A 84 8.38 -2.40 8.30
C LEU A 84 7.92 -2.71 6.86
N LEU A 85 7.14 -3.78 6.69
CA LEU A 85 6.63 -4.27 5.40
C LEU A 85 5.11 -4.02 5.30
N HIS A 86 4.68 -3.20 4.34
CA HIS A 86 3.27 -2.84 4.14
C HIS A 86 2.46 -3.92 3.37
N GLY A 87 1.14 -3.75 3.29
CA GLY A 87 0.22 -4.62 2.56
C GLY A 87 -0.16 -4.15 1.15
N PHE A 88 -1.20 -4.75 0.58
CA PHE A 88 -1.81 -4.35 -0.69
C PHE A 88 -3.17 -3.64 -0.48
N PRO A 89 -3.47 -2.54 -1.21
CA PRO A 89 -2.59 -1.68 -2.00
C PRO A 89 -2.09 -0.50 -1.15
N GLU A 90 -0.99 -0.69 -0.43
CA GLU A 90 -0.41 0.29 0.48
C GLU A 90 1.01 0.70 0.04
N PHE A 91 1.70 1.47 0.88
CA PHE A 91 3.12 1.85 0.72
C PHE A 91 3.66 2.32 2.09
N TRP A 92 4.92 2.78 2.18
CA TRP A 92 5.60 3.15 3.44
C TRP A 92 4.75 4.03 4.37
N PHE A 93 3.90 4.91 3.81
CA PHE A 93 3.10 5.88 4.55
C PHE A 93 2.04 5.25 5.47
N SER A 94 1.70 3.98 5.27
CA SER A 94 0.88 3.23 6.23
C SER A 94 1.53 3.14 7.62
N TRP A 95 2.86 3.19 7.67
CA TRP A 95 3.67 3.13 8.89
C TRP A 95 4.01 4.49 9.50
N ARG A 96 3.43 5.60 9.01
CA ARG A 96 3.72 6.98 9.48
C ARG A 96 3.63 7.17 10.99
N HIS A 97 2.78 6.41 11.67
CA HIS A 97 2.63 6.48 13.12
C HIS A 97 3.71 5.67 13.84
N GLN A 98 4.07 4.51 13.31
CA GLN A 98 5.10 3.60 13.86
C GLN A 98 6.51 4.17 13.68
N LEU A 99 6.80 4.82 12.56
CA LEU A 99 8.05 5.59 12.35
C LEU A 99 8.29 6.58 13.50
N LYS A 100 7.26 7.35 13.85
CA LYS A 100 7.31 8.31 14.96
C LYS A 100 7.40 7.62 16.33
N ALA A 101 6.65 6.53 16.53
CA ALA A 101 6.59 5.85 17.82
C ALA A 101 7.91 5.15 18.21
N PHE A 102 8.60 4.54 17.24
CA PHE A 102 9.73 3.65 17.52
C PHE A 102 11.11 4.25 17.24
N SER A 103 11.21 5.41 16.56
CA SER A 103 12.49 6.05 16.20
C SER A 103 13.39 6.45 17.38
N LYS A 104 12.83 6.51 18.59
CA LYS A 104 13.62 6.74 19.81
C LYS A 104 14.42 5.52 20.25
N ASP A 105 13.97 4.31 19.92
CA ASP A 105 14.55 3.06 20.42
C ASP A 105 15.18 2.23 19.30
N TYR A 106 14.78 2.46 18.06
CA TYR A 106 15.20 1.71 16.86
C TYR A 106 15.64 2.65 15.75
N HIS A 107 16.47 2.14 14.83
CA HIS A 107 16.50 2.64 13.46
C HIS A 107 15.32 2.00 12.73
N VAL A 108 14.26 2.79 12.52
CA VAL A 108 13.01 2.32 11.92
C VAL A 108 13.04 2.62 10.43
N VAL A 109 12.84 1.59 9.61
CA VAL A 109 12.85 1.70 8.16
C VAL A 109 11.52 1.18 7.63
N ALA A 110 10.73 2.06 7.03
CA ALA A 110 9.53 1.68 6.28
C ALA A 110 9.90 1.59 4.80
N VAL A 111 9.88 0.38 4.24
CA VAL A 111 10.23 0.14 2.84
C VAL A 111 8.99 0.17 1.96
N ASP A 112 9.09 0.81 0.80
CA ASP A 112 8.17 0.52 -0.30
C ASP A 112 8.56 -0.82 -0.90
N MET A 113 7.72 -1.84 -0.74
CA MET A 113 8.00 -3.16 -1.28
C MET A 113 8.11 -3.11 -2.81
N ARG A 114 8.76 -4.13 -3.40
CA ARG A 114 8.83 -4.33 -4.85
C ARG A 114 7.48 -4.05 -5.51
N GLY A 115 7.45 -3.20 -6.53
CA GLY A 115 6.21 -2.84 -7.25
C GLY A 115 5.49 -1.59 -6.72
N TYR A 116 5.88 -1.05 -5.57
CA TYR A 116 5.20 0.07 -4.92
C TYR A 116 6.04 1.35 -4.90
N GLY A 117 5.36 2.47 -4.67
CA GLY A 117 5.96 3.80 -4.46
C GLY A 117 7.08 4.14 -5.44
N ASP A 118 8.25 4.48 -4.92
CA ASP A 118 9.44 4.82 -5.71
C ASP A 118 10.45 3.65 -5.86
N SER A 119 10.10 2.47 -5.32
CA SER A 119 10.84 1.23 -5.54
C SER A 119 10.66 0.71 -6.97
N ASP A 120 11.62 -0.08 -7.43
CA ASP A 120 11.56 -0.68 -8.75
C ASP A 120 10.35 -1.63 -8.90
N LYS A 121 9.85 -1.72 -10.13
CA LYS A 121 8.61 -2.42 -10.49
C LYS A 121 8.90 -3.37 -11.65
N PRO A 122 9.62 -4.49 -11.44
CA PRO A 122 9.98 -5.39 -12.51
C PRO A 122 8.73 -5.94 -13.22
N ASP A 123 8.82 -6.12 -14.52
CA ASP A 123 7.69 -6.57 -15.32
C ASP A 123 7.34 -8.04 -15.05
N GLY A 124 6.06 -8.37 -15.30
CA GLY A 124 5.55 -9.73 -15.28
C GLY A 124 5.20 -10.27 -13.89
N VAL A 125 4.11 -11.04 -13.81
CA VAL A 125 3.59 -11.62 -12.55
C VAL A 125 4.63 -12.53 -11.87
N ALA A 126 5.44 -13.24 -12.66
CA ALA A 126 6.52 -14.09 -12.16
C ALA A 126 7.60 -13.32 -11.38
N SER A 127 7.64 -11.99 -11.45
CA SER A 127 8.55 -11.15 -10.66
C SER A 127 8.10 -10.92 -9.22
N TYR A 128 6.90 -11.37 -8.84
CA TYR A 128 6.26 -11.10 -7.54
C TYR A 128 5.91 -12.38 -6.77
N THR A 129 6.70 -13.45 -6.95
CA THR A 129 6.55 -14.67 -6.15
C THR A 129 7.02 -14.43 -4.72
N LEU A 130 6.45 -15.15 -3.74
CA LEU A 130 6.85 -15.04 -2.33
C LEU A 130 8.36 -15.25 -2.13
N ASP A 131 8.97 -16.20 -2.86
CA ASP A 131 10.42 -16.42 -2.79
C ASP A 131 11.24 -15.18 -3.19
N LYS A 132 10.80 -14.45 -4.22
CA LYS A 132 11.46 -13.22 -4.66
C LYS A 132 11.27 -12.09 -3.65
N LEU A 133 10.05 -11.95 -3.13
CA LEU A 133 9.74 -10.94 -2.12
C LEU A 133 10.52 -11.19 -0.82
N GLY A 134 10.56 -12.44 -0.34
CA GLY A 134 11.34 -12.81 0.84
C GLY A 134 12.85 -12.60 0.62
N LYS A 135 13.35 -12.93 -0.57
CA LYS A 135 14.76 -12.68 -0.92
C LYS A 135 15.10 -11.18 -0.97
N ASP A 136 14.19 -10.34 -1.46
CA ASP A 136 14.37 -8.89 -1.43
C ASP A 136 14.60 -8.41 0.01
N ILE A 137 13.77 -8.86 0.96
CA ILE A 137 13.89 -8.47 2.37
C ILE A 137 15.18 -9.02 2.98
N ALA A 138 15.52 -10.28 2.71
CA ALA A 138 16.75 -10.90 3.20
C ALA A 138 18.02 -10.18 2.72
N ASP A 139 18.03 -9.71 1.46
CA ASP A 139 19.16 -8.97 0.89
C ASP A 139 19.15 -7.48 1.29
N LEU A 140 17.98 -6.91 1.60
CA LEU A 140 17.83 -5.51 2.03
C LEU A 140 18.41 -5.27 3.43
N ILE A 141 18.25 -6.21 4.35
CA ILE A 141 18.78 -6.11 5.73
C ILE A 141 20.31 -5.85 5.76
N PRO A 142 21.17 -6.65 5.08
CA PRO A 142 22.60 -6.36 5.01
C PRO A 142 22.93 -5.14 4.15
N ALA A 143 22.12 -4.82 3.13
CA ALA A 143 22.30 -3.58 2.35
C ALA A 143 22.07 -2.32 3.20
N LEU A 144 21.24 -2.40 4.25
CA LEU A 144 21.05 -1.37 5.27
C LEU A 144 22.16 -1.35 6.34
N GLY A 145 23.12 -2.29 6.28
CA GLY A 145 24.24 -2.38 7.23
C GLY A 145 23.98 -3.22 8.49
N TYR A 146 22.93 -4.04 8.49
CA TYR A 146 22.55 -4.85 9.65
C TYR A 146 22.66 -6.35 9.38
N SER A 147 22.92 -7.13 10.42
CA SER A 147 22.92 -8.60 10.36
C SER A 147 21.62 -9.21 10.88
N ALA A 148 20.81 -8.44 11.60
CA ALA A 148 19.54 -8.86 12.18
C ALA A 148 18.60 -7.65 12.30
N CYS A 149 17.29 -7.91 12.36
CA CYS A 149 16.29 -6.88 12.57
C CYS A 149 15.09 -7.41 13.34
N VAL A 150 14.28 -6.49 13.86
CA VAL A 150 12.88 -6.75 14.17
C VAL A 150 12.09 -6.55 12.87
N LEU A 151 11.50 -7.62 12.35
CA LEU A 151 10.69 -7.56 11.14
C LEU A 151 9.20 -7.42 11.51
N VAL A 152 8.54 -6.41 10.96
CA VAL A 152 7.11 -6.14 11.20
C VAL A 152 6.39 -6.12 9.87
N GLY A 153 5.38 -6.96 9.71
CA GLY A 153 4.59 -7.06 8.48
C GLY A 153 3.10 -6.86 8.71
N HIS A 154 2.43 -6.23 7.75
CA HIS A 154 0.97 -6.09 7.67
C HIS A 154 0.46 -6.67 6.35
N ASP A 155 -0.65 -7.44 6.38
CA ASP A 155 -1.27 -8.03 5.19
C ASP A 155 -0.27 -8.85 4.35
N TRP A 156 0.00 -8.52 3.08
CA TRP A 156 1.01 -9.18 2.25
C TRP A 156 2.42 -9.00 2.82
N GLY A 157 2.72 -7.86 3.45
CA GLY A 157 3.97 -7.68 4.21
C GLY A 157 4.06 -8.64 5.39
N GLY A 158 2.92 -9.01 5.98
CA GLY A 158 2.84 -10.08 6.98
C GLY A 158 3.12 -11.44 6.37
N ALA A 159 2.52 -11.77 5.22
CA ALA A 159 2.77 -13.02 4.51
C ALA A 159 4.23 -13.18 4.04
N VAL A 160 4.91 -12.08 3.70
CA VAL A 160 6.34 -12.09 3.34
C VAL A 160 7.25 -12.24 4.56
N ALA A 161 6.79 -11.82 5.75
CA ALA A 161 7.57 -11.91 6.99
C ALA A 161 7.47 -13.28 7.71
N TRP A 162 6.44 -14.09 7.40
CA TRP A 162 6.19 -15.42 7.99
C TRP A 162 6.95 -16.53 7.27
#